data_AF-A0A383DP47-F1
#
_entry.id   AF-A0A383DP47-F1
#
_cell.length_a   1.000
_cell.length_b   1.000
_cell.length_c   1.000
_cell.angle_alpha   90.00
_cell.angle_beta   90.00
_cell.angle_gamma   90.00
#
_symmetry.space_group_name_H-M   'P 1'
#
loop_
_entity.id
_entity.type
_entity.pdbx_description
1 polymer ?
#
loop_
_entity_poly.entity_id
_entity_poly.type
_entity_poly.pdbx_seq_one_letter_code
_entity_poly.pdbx_strand_id
1 'polypeptide(L)'
;MHSSFEKLTLLKNKIKEIVDEKQLKNDPKIIVVTKTFSLNKITPLLDSGHFHFGENKIQEAENKWIEVKNRNKYLQLHMIGKLQ
;
A
#
# COMPACT_ATOMS: atom_id res chain seq x y z
N MET A 1 -9.04 -14.89 11.57
CA MET A 1 -8.74 -13.47 11.25
C MET A 1 -8.15 -13.43 9.86
N HIS A 2 -8.74 -12.68 8.92
CA HIS A 2 -8.17 -12.56 7.58
C HIS A 2 -6.87 -11.76 7.60
N SER A 3 -5.83 -12.30 6.94
CA SER A 3 -4.54 -11.63 6.79
C SER A 3 -4.68 -10.32 6.00
N SER A 4 -3.74 -9.39 6.16
CA SER A 4 -3.72 -8.16 5.36
C SER A 4 -3.65 -8.47 3.85
N PHE A 5 -2.95 -9.54 3.48
CA PHE A 5 -2.86 -10.04 2.12
C PHE A 5 -4.22 -10.51 1.54
N GLU A 6 -4.98 -11.31 2.29
CA GLU A 6 -6.31 -11.76 1.86
C GLU A 6 -7.25 -10.57 1.60
N LYS A 7 -7.20 -9.57 2.48
CA LYS A 7 -7.99 -8.33 2.32
C LYS A 7 -7.59 -7.57 1.07
N LEU A 8 -6.29 -7.43 0.79
CA LEU A 8 -5.80 -6.77 -0.42
C LEU A 8 -6.23 -7.52 -1.69
N THR A 9 -6.17 -8.85 -1.66
CA THR A 9 -6.59 -9.70 -2.79
C THR A 9 -8.09 -9.54 -3.07
N LEU A 10 -8.92 -9.61 -2.03
CA LEU A 10 -10.36 -9.38 -2.16
C LEU A 10 -10.67 -7.99 -2.72
N LEU A 11 -9.96 -6.97 -2.26
CA LEU A 11 -10.14 -5.60 -2.74
C LEU A 11 -9.74 -5.44 -4.21
N LYS A 12 -8.62 -6.03 -4.64
CA LYS A 12 -8.17 -6.03 -6.04
C LYS A 12 -9.23 -6.66 -6.95
N ASN A 13 -9.82 -7.78 -6.55
CA ASN A 13 -10.87 -8.44 -7.33
C ASN A 13 -12.13 -7.57 -7.46
N LYS A 14 -12.60 -6.97 -6.36
CA LYS A 14 -13.75 -6.06 -6.39
C LYS A 14 -13.51 -4.83 -7.27
N ILE A 15 -12.31 -4.27 -7.22
CA ILE A 15 -11.95 -3.13 -8.07
C ILE A 15 -11.96 -3.55 -9.54
N LYS A 16 -11.42 -4.73 -9.86
CA LYS A 16 -11.45 -5.27 -11.22
C LYS A 16 -12.88 -5.46 -11.72
N GLU A 17 -13.77 -6.05 -10.91
CA GLU A 17 -15.20 -6.19 -11.22
C GLU A 17 -15.83 -4.82 -11.57
N ILE A 18 -15.58 -3.79 -10.74
CA ILE A 18 -16.11 -2.44 -10.98
C ILE A 18 -15.53 -1.81 -12.27
N VAL A 19 -14.22 -1.98 -12.51
CA VAL A 19 -13.55 -1.47 -13.72
C VAL A 19 -14.14 -2.11 -14.97
N ASP A 20 -14.35 -3.43 -14.94
CA ASP A 20 -14.93 -4.20 -16.03
C ASP A 20 -16.40 -3.81 -16.26
N GLU A 21 -17.21 -3.75 -15.19
CA GLU A 21 -18.63 -3.36 -15.24
C GLU A 21 -18.84 -1.93 -15.77
N LYS A 22 -17.98 -0.99 -15.36
CA LYS A 22 -18.08 0.43 -15.75
C LYS A 22 -17.28 0.77 -17.02
N GLN A 23 -16.61 -0.22 -17.62
CA GLN A 23 -15.75 -0.05 -18.80
C GLN A 23 -14.75 1.11 -18.62
N LEU A 24 -14.17 1.21 -17.42
CA LEU A 24 -13.22 2.25 -17.11
C LEU A 24 -11.93 2.03 -17.91
N LYS A 25 -11.45 3.08 -18.57
CA LYS A 25 -10.21 3.02 -19.38
C LYS A 25 -8.94 3.11 -18.53
N ASN A 26 -9.06 3.35 -17.22
CA ASN A 26 -7.94 3.49 -16.31
C ASN A 26 -7.81 2.26 -15.40
N ASP A 27 -6.57 1.90 -15.09
CA ASP A 27 -6.24 0.91 -14.07
C ASP A 27 -5.92 1.62 -12.74
N PRO A 28 -6.84 1.60 -11.76
CA PRO A 28 -6.65 2.32 -10.51
C PRO A 28 -5.54 1.68 -9.66
N LYS A 29 -4.58 2.50 -9.25
CA LYS A 29 -3.53 2.06 -8.31
C LYS A 29 -4.09 2.04 -6.89
N ILE A 30 -3.91 0.91 -6.21
CA ILE A 30 -4.24 0.78 -4.79
C ILE A 30 -3.05 1.29 -3.97
N ILE A 31 -3.29 2.28 -3.11
CA ILE A 31 -2.31 2.77 -2.14
C ILE A 31 -2.73 2.26 -0.75
N VAL A 32 -1.95 1.38 -0.14
CA VAL A 32 -2.24 0.87 1.20
C VAL A 32 -1.75 1.87 2.25
N VAL A 33 -2.67 2.40 3.05
CA VAL A 33 -2.34 3.33 4.14
C VAL A 33 -1.83 2.57 5.35
N THR A 34 -0.61 2.89 5.79
CA THR A 34 0.12 2.16 6.82
C THR A 34 0.36 2.93 8.11
N LYS A 35 -0.21 4.15 8.23
CA LYS A 35 -0.14 4.96 9.45
C LYS A 35 -0.51 4.14 10.67
N THR A 36 0.24 4.29 11.77
CA THR A 36 0.05 3.58 13.05
C THR A 36 0.28 2.06 13.03
N PHE A 37 0.59 1.47 11.87
CA PHE A 37 0.94 0.05 11.76
C PHE A 37 2.45 -0.14 11.70
N SER A 38 2.97 -1.08 12.47
CA SER A 38 4.39 -1.46 12.44
C SER A 38 4.72 -2.27 11.18
N LEU A 39 6.03 -2.32 10.83
CA LEU A 39 6.53 -3.09 9.70
C LEU A 39 6.03 -4.53 9.68
N ASN A 40 5.99 -5.22 10.83
CA ASN A 40 5.56 -6.62 10.91
C ASN A 40 4.15 -6.85 10.35
N LYS A 41 3.24 -5.87 10.46
CA LYS A 41 1.88 -5.97 9.89
C LYS A 41 1.84 -5.69 8.38
N ILE A 42 2.86 -5.02 7.88
CA ILE A 42 3.01 -4.56 6.50
C ILE A 42 3.83 -5.57 5.68
N THR A 43 4.78 -6.27 6.30
CA THR A 43 5.65 -7.28 5.66
C THR A 43 4.88 -8.28 4.78
N PRO A 44 3.74 -8.86 5.20
CA PRO A 44 2.98 -9.76 4.33
C PRO A 44 2.51 -9.11 3.01
N LEU A 45 2.26 -7.80 3.01
CA LEU A 45 1.89 -7.06 1.81
C LEU A 45 3.10 -6.80 0.92
N LEU A 46 4.25 -6.45 1.53
CA LEU A 46 5.52 -6.30 0.80
C LEU A 46 5.93 -7.59 0.12
N ASP A 47 5.86 -8.72 0.84
CA ASP A 47 6.21 -10.05 0.34
C ASP A 47 5.25 -10.51 -0.77
N SER A 48 4.01 -10.04 -0.75
CA SER A 48 3.04 -10.29 -1.83
C SER A 48 3.31 -9.49 -3.12
N GLY A 49 4.37 -8.69 -3.16
CA GLY A 49 4.71 -7.85 -4.31
C GLY A 49 3.88 -6.56 -4.39
N HIS A 50 3.31 -6.09 -3.28
CA HIS A 50 2.69 -4.77 -3.24
C HIS A 50 3.74 -3.69 -2.99
N PHE A 51 3.67 -2.60 -3.75
CA PHE A 51 4.69 -1.54 -3.72
C PHE A 51 4.17 -0.15 -3.34
N HIS A 52 2.86 0.10 -3.37
CA HIS A 52 2.30 1.44 -3.19
C HIS A 52 1.76 1.65 -1.77
N PHE A 53 2.46 2.42 -0.94
CA PHE A 53 2.07 2.64 0.46
C PHE A 53 1.92 4.12 0.79
N GLY A 54 0.99 4.43 1.69
CA GLY A 54 0.66 5.78 2.11
C GLY A 54 1.00 6.03 3.59
N GLU A 55 1.76 7.09 3.86
CA GLU A 55 2.07 7.56 5.22
C GLU A 55 1.55 8.98 5.45
N ASN A 56 1.17 9.26 6.71
CA ASN A 56 0.62 10.55 7.11
C ASN A 56 1.68 11.51 7.68
N LYS A 57 2.81 10.99 8.17
CA LYS A 57 3.84 11.78 8.85
C LYS A 57 5.21 11.40 8.30
N ILE A 58 6.04 12.40 8.01
CA ILE A 58 7.39 12.18 7.48
C ILE A 58 8.24 11.38 8.48
N GLN A 59 8.16 11.70 9.78
CA GLN A 59 8.94 11.02 10.81
C GLN A 59 8.57 9.53 10.93
N GLU A 60 7.29 9.19 10.79
CA GLU A 60 6.86 7.78 10.74
C GLU A 60 7.40 7.10 9.47
N ALA A 61 7.40 7.83 8.35
CA ALA A 61 7.90 7.30 7.11
C ALA A 61 9.40 7.01 7.14
N GLU A 62 10.20 7.93 7.68
CA GLU A 62 11.64 7.78 7.85
C GLU A 62 11.98 6.57 8.73
N ASN A 63 11.35 6.49 9.91
CA ASN A 63 11.60 5.40 10.86
C ASN A 63 11.22 4.01 10.29
N LYS A 64 10.19 3.95 9.45
CA LYS A 64 9.62 2.68 8.97
C LYS A 64 10.20 2.23 7.64
N TRP A 65 10.45 3.16 6.72
CA TRP A 65 10.62 2.79 5.31
C TRP A 65 12.02 2.97 4.76
N ILE A 66 12.93 3.69 5.44
CA ILE A 66 14.30 3.89 4.93
C ILE A 66 14.97 2.54 4.63
N GLU A 67 14.94 1.60 5.59
CA GLU A 67 15.55 0.29 5.40
C GLU A 67 14.84 -0.54 4.33
N VAL A 68 13.50 -0.51 4.29
CA VAL A 68 12.72 -1.23 3.29
C VAL A 68 12.99 -0.70 1.88
N LYS A 69 13.09 0.62 1.72
CA LYS A 69 13.37 1.28 0.45
C LYS A 69 14.76 0.94 -0.07
N ASN A 70 15.76 0.82 0.82
CA ASN A 70 17.10 0.39 0.46
C ASN A 70 17.13 -1.05 -0.09
N ARG A 71 16.28 -1.92 0.45
CA ARG A 71 16.16 -3.33 0.01
C ARG A 71 15.26 -3.49 -1.22
N ASN A 72 14.24 -2.64 -1.37
CA ASN A 72 13.24 -2.73 -2.42
C ASN A 72 13.13 -1.41 -3.21
N LYS A 73 13.80 -1.36 -4.36
CA LYS A 73 13.82 -0.17 -5.23
C LYS A 73 12.43 0.15 -5.82
N TYR A 74 11.55 -0.84 -5.98
CA TYR A 74 10.21 -0.67 -6.53
C TYR A 74 9.23 0.00 -5.56
N LEU A 75 9.55 0.08 -4.27
CA LEU A 75 8.67 0.69 -3.26
C LEU A 75 8.30 2.15 -3.64
N GLN A 76 7.02 2.47 -3.60
CA GLN A 76 6.46 3.80 -3.88
C GLN A 76 5.76 4.29 -2.62
N LEU A 77 6.33 5.31 -1.96
CA LEU A 77 5.74 5.93 -0.77
C LEU A 77 5.01 7.22 -1.16
N HIS A 78 3.79 7.34 -0.67
CA HIS A 78 2.90 8.46 -0.95
C HIS A 78 2.66 9.22 0.36
N MET A 79 3.06 10.49 0.40
CA MET A 79 2.70 11.37 1.51
C MET A 79 1.24 11.78 1.34
N ILE A 80 0.38 11.30 2.23
CA ILE A 80 -1.07 11.55 2.22
C ILE A 80 -1.54 12.39 3.42
N GLY A 81 -0.62 12.74 4.31
CA GLY A 81 -0.86 13.69 5.39
C GLY A 81 -0.65 15.13 4.95
N LYS A 82 -1.01 16.06 5.84
CA LYS A 82 -0.69 17.49 5.65
C LYS A 82 0.83 17.67 5.73
N LEU A 83 1.37 18.43 4.78
CA LEU A 83 2.74 18.93 4.85
C LEU A 83 2.72 20.19 5.71
N GLN A 84 3.48 20.19 6.81
CA GLN A 84 3.67 21.35 7.68
C GLN A 84 4.87 22.17 7.19
#